data_AF-A0A6P0I8G8-F1
#
_entry.id   AF-A0A6P0I8G8-F1
#
_cell.length_a   1.000
_cell.length_b   1.000
_cell.length_c   1.000
_cell.angle_alpha   90.00
_cell.angle_beta   90.00
_cell.angle_gamma   90.00
#
_symmetry.space_group_name_H-M   'P 1'
#
loop_
_entity.id
_entity.type
_entity.pdbx_description
1 polymer ?
#
loop_
_entity_poly.entity_id
_entity_poly.type
_entity_poly.pdbx_seq_one_letter_code
_entity_poly.pdbx_strand_id
1 'polypeptide(L)'
;MTISKSHTYFTPEEYLEIERVSPIKHEYLQGQIVAMAGASKAHVIITGNLSALLVNHLSGKGCISYATDMKLRLPSLNLFYYPDLAVTCDDRDRYSNEDFIMHPKLIIEVLSDSTEAFDRGEKFADYKTIAEFEEYVLIHQKQILVEQFQRKSNNLWVPQIYRPANKRGEGRQKYEAKRQQIFESMTHLVEIDLLRDGEPLPVSNSSNPSHYRILVSRSNTRPTADLYLFNLCDWP
;
A
#
# COMPACT_ATOMS: atom_id res chain seq x y z
N MET A 1 -28.72 27.32 -26.82
CA MET A 1 -28.35 27.75 -25.45
C MET A 1 -28.49 26.54 -24.56
N THR A 2 -27.37 25.95 -24.16
CA THR A 2 -27.37 24.80 -23.26
C THR A 2 -27.24 25.35 -21.84
N ILE A 3 -28.25 25.10 -21.01
CA ILE A 3 -28.26 25.53 -19.61
C ILE A 3 -27.15 24.76 -18.88
N SER A 4 -26.10 25.47 -18.47
CA SER A 4 -25.05 24.95 -17.61
C SER A 4 -25.68 24.61 -16.25
N LYS A 5 -25.58 23.34 -15.81
CA LYS A 5 -25.85 22.99 -14.41
C LYS A 5 -24.82 23.73 -13.57
N SER A 6 -25.26 24.74 -12.84
CA SER A 6 -24.48 25.40 -11.79
C SER A 6 -24.13 24.37 -10.72
N HIS A 7 -22.96 23.76 -10.82
CA HIS A 7 -22.41 22.96 -9.73
C HIS A 7 -21.95 23.93 -8.64
N THR A 8 -22.45 23.73 -7.41
CA THR A 8 -22.01 24.47 -6.24
C THR A 8 -20.52 24.21 -6.03
N TYR A 9 -19.73 25.28 -5.97
CA TYR A 9 -18.31 25.23 -5.62
C TYR A 9 -18.16 25.34 -4.11
N PHE A 10 -17.31 24.51 -3.51
CA PHE A 10 -16.92 24.56 -2.11
C PHE A 10 -15.44 24.91 -1.98
N THR A 11 -15.06 25.78 -1.04
CA THR A 11 -13.64 25.96 -0.71
C THR A 11 -13.10 24.74 0.05
N PRO A 12 -11.77 24.53 0.11
CA PRO A 12 -11.16 23.51 0.95
C PRO A 12 -11.60 23.60 2.42
N GLU A 13 -11.73 24.82 2.95
CA GLU A 13 -12.11 25.08 4.34
C GLU A 13 -13.57 24.68 4.58
N GLU A 14 -14.48 25.09 3.68
CA GLU A 14 -15.90 24.68 3.74
C GLU A 14 -16.05 23.16 3.65
N TYR A 15 -15.29 22.51 2.74
CA TYR A 15 -15.26 21.06 2.65
C TYR A 15 -14.82 20.42 3.98
N LEU A 16 -13.75 20.90 4.60
CA LEU A 16 -13.28 20.36 5.88
C LEU A 16 -14.30 20.54 7.00
N GLU A 17 -15.00 21.69 7.05
CA GLU A 17 -16.08 21.92 8.02
C GLU A 17 -17.25 20.94 7.84
N ILE A 18 -17.68 20.73 6.60
CA ILE A 18 -18.72 19.75 6.26
C ILE A 18 -18.28 18.34 6.64
N GLU A 19 -17.04 17.98 6.28
CA GLU A 19 -16.51 16.62 6.47
C GLU A 19 -16.37 16.27 7.96
N ARG A 20 -16.06 17.24 8.83
CA ARG A 20 -15.95 17.02 10.30
C ARG A 20 -17.25 16.52 10.95
N VAL A 21 -18.41 16.86 10.38
CA VAL A 21 -19.73 16.53 10.94
C VAL A 21 -20.52 15.54 10.10
N SER A 22 -20.00 15.17 8.93
CA SER A 22 -20.69 14.30 7.99
C SER A 22 -20.69 12.84 8.46
N PRO A 23 -21.82 12.11 8.35
CA PRO A 23 -21.88 10.69 8.66
C PRO A 23 -21.27 9.79 7.57
N ILE A 24 -21.00 10.36 6.39
CA ILE A 24 -20.36 9.68 5.25
C ILE A 24 -19.15 10.48 4.80
N LYS A 25 -18.15 9.80 4.26
CA LYS A 25 -16.92 10.45 3.77
C LYS A 25 -17.07 10.91 2.33
N HIS A 26 -16.37 11.99 2.02
CA HIS A 26 -16.33 12.53 0.67
C HIS A 26 -14.91 12.85 0.22
N GLU A 27 -14.60 12.53 -1.03
CA GLU A 27 -13.43 13.09 -1.69
C GLU A 27 -13.76 14.51 -2.20
N TYR A 28 -12.76 15.39 -2.17
CA TYR A 28 -12.88 16.76 -2.65
C TYR A 28 -12.12 16.93 -3.96
N LEU A 29 -12.84 17.20 -5.04
CA LEU A 29 -12.32 17.30 -6.40
C LEU A 29 -12.52 18.71 -6.93
N GLN A 30 -11.51 19.59 -6.78
CA GLN A 30 -11.47 20.92 -7.39
C GLN A 30 -12.71 21.78 -7.09
N GLY A 31 -13.20 21.73 -5.85
CA GLY A 31 -14.40 22.46 -5.45
C GLY A 31 -15.67 21.64 -5.43
N GLN A 32 -15.62 20.36 -5.83
CA GLN A 32 -16.75 19.42 -5.75
C GLN A 32 -16.55 18.44 -4.60
N ILE A 33 -17.65 18.08 -3.95
CA ILE A 33 -17.68 17.07 -2.87
C ILE A 33 -18.33 15.80 -3.43
N VAL A 34 -17.59 14.70 -3.46
CA VAL A 34 -18.02 13.43 -4.05
C VAL A 34 -18.07 12.36 -2.97
N ALA A 35 -19.26 11.81 -2.72
CA ALA A 35 -19.44 10.77 -1.70
C ALA A 35 -18.66 9.50 -2.08
N MET A 36 -17.93 8.95 -1.12
CA MET A 36 -17.23 7.68 -1.29
C MET A 36 -18.23 6.52 -1.32
N ALA A 37 -17.92 5.52 -2.14
CA ALA A 37 -18.60 4.23 -2.06
C ALA A 37 -18.24 3.54 -0.74
N GLY A 38 -19.19 2.77 -0.18
CA GLY A 38 -18.91 1.95 1.01
C GLY A 38 -17.90 0.84 0.72
N ALA A 39 -17.17 0.41 1.75
CA ALA A 39 -16.19 -0.66 1.65
C ALA A 39 -16.85 -2.07 1.65
N SER A 40 -16.30 -2.99 0.87
CA SER A 40 -16.68 -4.41 0.91
C SER A 40 -16.10 -5.08 2.17
N LYS A 41 -16.66 -6.22 2.61
CA LYS A 41 -16.07 -7.00 3.72
C LYS A 41 -14.62 -7.42 3.43
N ALA A 42 -14.32 -7.80 2.19
CA ALA A 42 -12.98 -8.20 1.78
C ALA A 42 -11.99 -7.02 1.87
N HIS A 43 -12.42 -5.85 1.39
CA HIS A 43 -11.66 -4.60 1.49
C HIS A 43 -11.28 -4.28 2.93
N VAL A 44 -12.28 -4.27 3.83
CA VAL A 44 -12.07 -3.99 5.27
C VAL A 44 -11.04 -4.95 5.89
N ILE A 45 -11.14 -6.25 5.59
CA ILE A 45 -10.21 -7.26 6.13
C ILE A 45 -8.79 -7.06 5.58
N ILE A 46 -8.65 -6.83 4.27
CA ILE A 46 -7.34 -6.63 3.62
C ILE A 46 -6.66 -5.40 4.21
N THR A 47 -7.37 -4.26 4.24
CA THR A 47 -6.84 -2.99 4.75
C THR A 47 -6.48 -3.08 6.23
N GLY A 48 -7.31 -3.72 7.06
CA GLY A 48 -7.04 -3.92 8.48
C GLY A 48 -5.78 -4.76 8.74
N ASN A 49 -5.62 -5.88 8.01
CA ASN A 49 -4.43 -6.73 8.14
C ASN A 49 -3.15 -6.00 7.71
N LEU A 50 -3.20 -5.26 6.60
CA LEU A 50 -2.07 -4.48 6.11
C LEU A 50 -1.69 -3.36 7.06
N SER A 51 -2.69 -2.65 7.62
CA SER A 51 -2.46 -1.62 8.64
C SER A 51 -1.69 -2.20 9.83
N ALA A 52 -2.11 -3.34 10.37
CA ALA A 52 -1.41 -4.00 11.47
C ALA A 52 0.03 -4.38 11.11
N LEU A 53 0.27 -4.92 9.91
CA LEU A 53 1.62 -5.26 9.44
C LEU A 53 2.50 -4.02 9.30
N LEU A 54 1.97 -2.92 8.74
CA LEU A 54 2.70 -1.66 8.55
C LEU A 54 3.03 -1.01 9.89
N VAL A 55 2.07 -0.89 10.79
CA VAL A 55 2.28 -0.32 12.14
C VAL A 55 3.39 -1.08 12.87
N ASN A 56 3.34 -2.42 12.86
CA ASN A 56 4.38 -3.25 13.46
C ASN A 56 5.73 -3.07 12.79
N HIS A 57 5.75 -3.00 11.45
CA HIS A 57 7.00 -2.82 10.70
C HIS A 57 7.64 -1.46 10.94
N LEU A 58 6.85 -0.39 11.10
CA LEU A 58 7.31 1.00 11.18
C LEU A 58 7.59 1.47 12.60
N SER A 59 7.19 0.70 13.62
CA SER A 59 7.45 1.02 15.02
C SER A 59 8.93 1.34 15.27
N GLY A 60 9.19 2.54 15.83
CA GLY A 60 10.53 3.03 16.11
C GLY A 60 11.35 3.53 14.91
N LYS A 61 10.81 3.52 13.69
CA LYS A 61 11.54 3.90 12.46
C LYS A 61 11.30 5.34 12.00
N GLY A 62 10.55 6.14 12.75
CA GLY A 62 10.26 7.53 12.40
C GLY A 62 9.23 7.70 11.27
N CYS A 63 8.48 6.65 10.94
CA CYS A 63 7.37 6.70 9.98
C CYS A 63 6.05 6.33 10.67
N ILE A 64 4.95 6.88 10.17
CA ILE A 64 3.59 6.67 10.68
C ILE A 64 2.74 6.10 9.55
N SER A 65 1.99 5.03 9.84
CA SER A 65 0.96 4.49 8.95
C SER A 65 -0.40 5.03 9.37
N TYR A 66 -1.13 5.56 8.41
CA TYR A 66 -2.54 5.94 8.52
C TYR A 66 -3.39 4.99 7.69
N ALA A 67 -4.61 4.73 8.14
CA ALA A 67 -5.58 3.87 7.48
C ALA A 67 -6.93 4.59 7.36
N THR A 68 -7.62 4.37 6.24
CA THR A 68 -9.03 4.62 5.86
C THR A 68 -9.70 5.97 6.18
N ASP A 69 -9.24 6.69 7.20
CA ASP A 69 -9.87 7.85 7.82
C ASP A 69 -8.97 9.09 7.76
N MET A 70 -7.75 8.94 7.26
CA MET A 70 -6.83 10.05 7.06
C MET A 70 -6.94 10.60 5.66
N LYS A 71 -7.23 11.91 5.56
CA LYS A 71 -7.26 12.63 4.29
C LYS A 71 -5.84 12.85 3.78
N LEU A 72 -5.67 12.81 2.46
CA LEU A 72 -4.47 13.24 1.77
C LEU A 72 -4.79 14.50 0.96
N ARG A 73 -4.17 15.62 1.34
CA ARG A 73 -4.31 16.91 0.68
C ARG A 73 -3.29 17.05 -0.45
N LEU A 74 -3.75 17.43 -1.64
CA LEU A 74 -2.89 17.84 -2.76
C LEU A 74 -3.19 19.32 -3.11
N PRO A 75 -2.46 20.28 -2.51
CA PRO A 75 -2.77 21.71 -2.66
C PRO A 75 -2.69 22.21 -4.10
N SER A 76 -1.69 21.79 -4.86
CA SER A 76 -1.44 22.23 -6.24
C SER A 76 -2.55 21.83 -7.21
N LEU A 77 -3.27 20.75 -6.92
CA LEU A 77 -4.37 20.24 -7.74
C LEU A 77 -5.74 20.61 -7.17
N ASN A 78 -5.76 21.23 -6.00
CA ASN A 78 -6.94 21.48 -5.21
C ASN A 78 -7.79 20.21 -4.93
N LEU A 79 -7.15 19.16 -4.43
CA LEU A 79 -7.80 17.87 -4.12
C LEU A 79 -7.67 17.46 -2.64
N PHE A 80 -8.65 16.70 -2.15
CA PHE A 80 -8.49 15.78 -1.02
C PHE A 80 -8.98 14.39 -1.41
N TYR A 81 -8.14 13.40 -1.15
CA TYR A 81 -8.47 11.99 -1.30
C TYR A 81 -8.45 11.28 0.05
N TYR A 82 -9.15 10.15 0.12
CA TYR A 82 -9.00 9.18 1.20
C TYR A 82 -8.33 7.93 0.64
N PRO A 83 -7.00 7.80 0.75
CA PRO A 83 -6.34 6.54 0.43
C PRO A 83 -6.71 5.46 1.45
N ASP A 84 -6.72 4.20 1.03
CA ASP A 84 -6.97 3.10 1.96
C ASP A 84 -5.89 3.00 3.05
N LEU A 85 -4.62 3.13 2.65
CA LEU A 85 -3.48 3.29 3.56
C LEU A 85 -2.50 4.31 3.01
N ALA A 86 -1.91 5.09 3.91
CA ALA A 86 -0.79 5.96 3.59
C ALA A 86 0.27 5.86 4.67
N VAL A 87 1.54 5.95 4.27
CA VAL A 87 2.68 6.05 5.19
C VAL A 87 3.40 7.34 4.92
N THR A 88 3.61 8.13 5.97
CA THR A 88 4.49 9.29 5.96
C THR A 88 5.71 9.02 6.84
N CYS A 89 6.86 9.54 6.42
CA CYS A 89 8.06 9.60 7.24
C CYS A 89 8.52 11.06 7.42
N ASP A 90 7.65 12.01 7.08
CA ASP A 90 7.96 13.43 7.09
C ASP A 90 7.47 14.07 8.39
N ASP A 91 8.36 14.84 9.03
CA ASP A 91 8.06 15.51 10.29
C ASP A 91 6.92 16.55 10.14
N ARG A 92 6.71 17.11 8.94
CA ARG A 92 5.61 18.05 8.67
C ARG A 92 4.24 17.41 8.86
N ASP A 93 4.06 16.16 8.43
CA ASP A 93 2.81 15.43 8.67
C ASP A 93 2.73 14.94 10.12
N ARG A 94 3.86 14.52 10.70
CA ARG A 94 3.92 13.94 12.05
C ARG A 94 3.57 14.93 13.16
N TYR A 95 4.03 16.17 13.03
CA TYR A 95 3.82 17.23 14.03
C TYR A 95 2.65 18.16 13.68
N SER A 96 1.97 17.89 12.56
CA SER A 96 0.75 18.60 12.19
C SER A 96 -0.39 18.25 13.16
N ASN A 97 -1.25 19.24 13.42
CA ASN A 97 -2.52 19.05 14.13
C ASN A 97 -3.71 18.97 13.15
N GLU A 98 -3.44 18.96 11.84
CA GLU A 98 -4.46 18.85 10.82
C GLU A 98 -5.01 17.42 10.71
N ASP A 99 -6.28 17.28 10.37
CA ASP A 99 -6.93 15.98 10.13
C ASP A 99 -6.65 15.44 8.70
N PHE A 100 -5.50 15.80 8.14
CA PHE A 100 -5.00 15.40 6.84
C PHE A 100 -3.46 15.43 6.78
N ILE A 101 -2.89 14.68 5.84
CA ILE A 101 -1.45 14.69 5.52
C ILE A 101 -1.20 15.28 4.12
N MET A 102 0.04 15.66 3.84
CA MET A 102 0.48 16.20 2.54
C MET A 102 1.74 15.54 1.98
N HIS A 103 2.52 14.83 2.80
CA HIS A 103 3.84 14.30 2.44
C HIS A 103 3.93 12.77 2.55
N PRO A 104 3.01 12.00 1.91
CA PRO A 104 3.07 10.55 1.93
C PRO A 104 4.29 10.04 1.16
N LYS A 105 4.96 9.04 1.72
CA LYS A 105 6.02 8.28 1.06
C LYS A 105 5.48 7.05 0.33
N LEU A 106 4.50 6.37 0.93
CA LEU A 106 3.81 5.20 0.38
C LEU A 106 2.30 5.39 0.45
N ILE A 107 1.59 5.02 -0.61
CA ILE A 107 0.13 4.94 -0.66
C ILE A 107 -0.26 3.55 -1.16
N ILE A 108 -1.24 2.94 -0.51
CA ILE A 108 -1.80 1.64 -0.89
C ILE A 108 -3.30 1.81 -1.13
N GLU A 109 -3.80 1.29 -2.25
CA GLU A 109 -5.23 1.18 -2.55
C GLU A 109 -5.63 -0.28 -2.75
N VAL A 110 -6.76 -0.67 -2.18
CA VAL A 110 -7.38 -1.99 -2.34
C VAL A 110 -8.48 -1.86 -3.39
N LEU A 111 -8.21 -2.40 -4.57
CA LEU A 111 -9.04 -2.20 -5.75
C LEU A 111 -10.44 -2.79 -5.60
N SER A 112 -11.42 -2.01 -6.06
CA SER A 112 -12.82 -2.40 -6.20
C SER A 112 -13.27 -2.21 -7.65
N ASP A 113 -14.34 -2.89 -8.08
CA ASP A 113 -14.88 -2.71 -9.44
C ASP A 113 -15.28 -1.26 -9.73
N SER A 114 -15.71 -0.52 -8.70
CA SER A 114 -16.18 0.86 -8.81
C SER A 114 -15.07 1.90 -8.90
N THR A 115 -13.87 1.62 -8.37
CA THR A 115 -12.79 2.62 -8.25
C THR A 115 -11.53 2.24 -9.01
N GLU A 116 -11.38 0.98 -9.45
CA GLU A 116 -10.13 0.47 -10.01
C GLU A 116 -9.59 1.32 -11.17
N ALA A 117 -10.44 1.75 -12.10
CA ALA A 117 -10.02 2.56 -13.23
C ALA A 117 -9.46 3.92 -12.78
N PHE A 118 -10.08 4.51 -11.76
CA PHE A 118 -9.66 5.79 -11.19
C PHE A 118 -8.36 5.67 -10.41
N ASP A 119 -8.27 4.67 -9.53
CA ASP A 119 -7.08 4.40 -8.70
C ASP A 119 -5.83 4.16 -9.58
N ARG A 120 -5.98 3.38 -10.65
CA ARG A 120 -4.89 3.12 -11.61
C ARG A 120 -4.51 4.33 -12.47
N GLY A 121 -5.48 5.17 -12.76
CA GLY A 121 -5.40 6.22 -13.76
C GLY A 121 -5.13 7.58 -13.14
N GLU A 122 -6.19 8.37 -13.03
CA GLU A 122 -6.15 9.77 -12.61
C GLU A 122 -5.60 9.93 -11.19
N LYS A 123 -6.07 9.12 -10.23
CA LYS A 123 -5.63 9.21 -8.83
C LYS A 123 -4.13 8.97 -8.68
N PHE A 124 -3.59 7.96 -9.37
CA PHE A 124 -2.15 7.73 -9.42
C PHE A 124 -1.41 8.86 -10.15
N ALA A 125 -1.98 9.43 -11.22
CA ALA A 125 -1.41 10.60 -11.90
C ALA A 125 -1.27 11.80 -10.95
N ASP A 126 -2.29 12.05 -10.14
CA ASP A 126 -2.30 13.11 -9.14
C ASP A 126 -1.25 12.86 -8.05
N TYR A 127 -1.17 11.64 -7.50
CA TYR A 127 -0.17 11.29 -6.49
C TYR A 127 1.26 11.48 -6.98
N LYS A 128 1.54 11.24 -8.26
CA LYS A 128 2.88 11.47 -8.85
C LYS A 128 3.34 12.94 -8.79
N THR A 129 2.43 13.88 -8.52
CA THR A 129 2.79 15.30 -8.32
C THR A 129 3.41 15.58 -6.94
N ILE A 130 3.25 14.66 -5.98
CA ILE A 130 3.81 14.76 -4.63
C ILE A 130 5.32 14.46 -4.70
N ALA A 131 6.13 15.33 -4.09
CA ALA A 131 7.59 15.23 -4.16
C ALA A 131 8.11 14.04 -3.34
N GLU A 132 7.56 13.83 -2.16
CA GLU A 132 7.96 12.80 -1.21
C GLU A 132 7.41 11.41 -1.56
N PHE A 133 6.49 11.33 -2.51
CA PHE A 133 5.83 10.08 -2.90
C PHE A 133 6.77 9.19 -3.71
N GLU A 134 7.08 8.01 -3.17
CA GLU A 134 8.07 7.08 -3.70
C GLU A 134 7.48 5.72 -4.09
N GLU A 135 6.36 5.31 -3.50
CA GLU A 135 5.81 3.98 -3.70
C GLU A 135 4.28 3.95 -3.73
N TYR A 136 3.73 3.31 -4.75
CA TYR A 136 2.29 3.09 -4.90
C TYR A 136 2.00 1.60 -4.98
N VAL A 137 1.06 1.10 -4.20
CA VAL A 137 0.70 -0.32 -4.19
C VAL A 137 -0.80 -0.48 -4.45
N LEU A 138 -1.14 -1.26 -5.45
CA LEU A 138 -2.52 -1.65 -5.76
C LEU A 138 -2.72 -3.12 -5.40
N ILE A 139 -3.74 -3.41 -4.60
CA ILE A 139 -4.04 -4.76 -4.12
C ILE A 139 -5.38 -5.19 -4.68
N HIS A 140 -5.41 -6.34 -5.35
CA HIS A 140 -6.63 -6.91 -5.89
C HIS A 140 -7.37 -7.72 -4.82
N GLN A 141 -8.66 -7.45 -4.64
CA GLN A 141 -9.48 -8.25 -3.71
C GLN A 141 -10.07 -9.52 -4.35
N LYS A 142 -10.12 -9.61 -5.69
CA LYS A 142 -10.72 -10.76 -6.43
C LYS A 142 -9.72 -11.78 -6.95
N GLN A 143 -8.44 -11.44 -6.93
CA GLN A 143 -7.36 -12.30 -7.42
C GLN A 143 -6.12 -12.04 -6.56
N ILE A 144 -5.27 -13.06 -6.39
CA ILE A 144 -4.00 -12.92 -5.66
C ILE A 144 -3.03 -12.15 -6.56
N LEU A 145 -3.14 -10.83 -6.53
CA LEU A 145 -2.37 -9.92 -7.37
C LEU A 145 -2.08 -8.63 -6.59
N VAL A 146 -0.81 -8.24 -6.57
CA VAL A 146 -0.37 -6.94 -6.07
C VAL A 146 0.47 -6.27 -7.15
N GLU A 147 0.21 -5.00 -7.40
CA GLU A 147 0.99 -4.18 -8.32
C GLU A 147 1.67 -3.09 -7.52
N GLN A 148 3.00 -3.11 -7.53
CA GLN A 148 3.84 -2.12 -6.87
C GLN A 148 4.48 -1.25 -7.93
N PHE A 149 4.34 0.06 -7.80
CA PHE A 149 5.04 1.05 -8.61
C PHE A 149 6.03 1.76 -7.70
N GLN A 150 7.32 1.65 -8.02
CA GLN A 150 8.37 2.38 -7.31
C GLN A 150 8.89 3.52 -8.17
N ARG A 151 8.97 4.72 -7.59
CA ARG A 151 9.66 5.84 -8.19
C ARG A 151 11.16 5.59 -8.22
N LYS A 152 11.78 5.84 -9.36
CA LYS A 152 13.23 5.85 -9.59
C LYS A 152 13.66 7.27 -9.97
N SER A 153 14.92 7.43 -10.36
CA SER A 153 15.43 8.70 -10.87
C SER A 153 14.58 9.22 -12.04
N ASN A 154 14.57 10.55 -12.20
CA ASN A 154 13.84 11.24 -13.28
C ASN A 154 12.33 10.98 -13.32
N ASN A 155 11.70 10.74 -12.16
CA ASN A 155 10.25 10.46 -12.04
C ASN A 155 9.78 9.24 -12.84
N LEU A 156 10.67 8.30 -13.13
CA LEU A 156 10.31 7.03 -13.74
C LEU A 156 9.66 6.11 -12.71
N TRP A 157 8.48 5.59 -13.02
CA TRP A 157 7.78 4.63 -12.16
C TRP A 157 7.92 3.23 -12.73
N VAL A 158 8.56 2.34 -11.97
CA VAL A 158 8.83 0.97 -12.40
C VAL A 158 7.79 0.03 -11.78
N PRO A 159 6.96 -0.66 -12.60
CA PRO A 159 5.99 -1.61 -12.09
C PRO A 159 6.65 -2.94 -11.72
N GLN A 160 6.19 -3.52 -10.62
CA GLN A 160 6.45 -4.90 -10.22
C GLN A 160 5.11 -5.55 -9.87
N ILE A 161 4.83 -6.67 -10.53
CA ILE A 161 3.57 -7.38 -10.36
C ILE A 161 3.85 -8.65 -9.57
N TYR A 162 3.17 -8.86 -8.45
CA TYR A 162 3.26 -10.05 -7.62
C TYR A 162 1.99 -10.88 -7.74
N ARG A 163 2.13 -12.13 -8.18
CA ARG A 163 1.06 -13.13 -8.31
C ARG A 163 1.61 -14.52 -8.01
N PRO A 164 0.77 -15.54 -7.72
CA PRO A 164 1.25 -16.90 -7.44
C PRO A 164 2.21 -17.46 -8.50
N ALA A 165 1.98 -17.13 -9.78
CA ALA A 165 2.85 -17.54 -10.88
C ALA A 165 4.30 -17.03 -10.74
N ASN A 166 4.53 -15.94 -10.02
CA ASN A 166 5.89 -15.43 -9.76
C ASN A 166 6.72 -16.37 -8.87
N LYS A 167 6.09 -17.32 -8.17
CA LYS A 167 6.80 -18.33 -7.37
C LYS A 167 6.83 -19.70 -8.06
N ARG A 168 6.48 -19.79 -9.36
CA ARG A 168 6.48 -21.02 -10.16
C ARG A 168 7.22 -20.81 -11.49
N GLY A 169 7.75 -21.89 -12.09
CA GLY A 169 8.38 -21.87 -13.42
C GLY A 169 9.49 -20.80 -13.60
N GLU A 170 9.50 -20.10 -14.74
CA GLU A 170 10.42 -18.97 -14.99
C GLU A 170 10.26 -17.81 -14.00
N GLY A 171 9.06 -17.60 -13.46
CA GLY A 171 8.80 -16.60 -12.43
C GLY A 171 9.62 -16.88 -11.17
N ARG A 172 9.67 -18.16 -10.76
CA ARG A 172 10.48 -18.62 -9.63
C ARG A 172 11.96 -18.32 -9.85
N GLN A 173 12.48 -18.59 -11.04
CA GLN A 173 13.89 -18.32 -11.37
C GLN A 173 14.22 -16.82 -11.26
N LYS A 174 13.35 -15.95 -11.78
CA LYS A 174 13.49 -14.48 -11.65
C LYS A 174 13.43 -14.03 -10.19
N TYR A 175 12.52 -14.62 -9.41
CA TYR A 175 12.41 -14.35 -7.99
C TYR A 175 13.68 -14.77 -7.24
N GLU A 176 14.18 -15.99 -7.45
CA GLU A 176 15.40 -16.52 -6.84
C GLU A 176 16.63 -15.68 -7.21
N ALA A 177 16.74 -15.22 -8.45
CA ALA A 177 17.81 -14.31 -8.88
C ALA A 177 17.75 -12.95 -8.15
N LYS A 178 16.55 -12.34 -8.04
CA LYS A 178 16.37 -11.09 -7.28
C LYS A 178 16.66 -11.28 -5.78
N ARG A 179 16.23 -12.41 -5.22
CA ARG A 179 16.50 -12.79 -3.83
C ARG A 179 18.01 -12.87 -3.57
N GLN A 180 18.75 -13.46 -4.50
CA GLN A 180 20.22 -13.53 -4.43
C GLN A 180 20.87 -12.13 -4.45
N GLN A 181 20.41 -11.23 -5.33
CA GLN A 181 20.88 -9.84 -5.36
C GLN A 181 20.62 -9.12 -4.03
N ILE A 182 19.48 -9.37 -3.36
CA ILE A 182 19.19 -8.79 -2.04
C ILE A 182 20.16 -9.35 -1.00
N PHE A 183 20.45 -10.66 -1.02
CA PHE A 183 21.42 -11.27 -0.11
C PHE A 183 22.84 -10.70 -0.26
N GLU A 184 23.21 -10.29 -1.47
CA GLU A 184 24.49 -9.65 -1.79
C GLU A 184 24.55 -8.16 -1.41
N SER A 185 23.42 -7.56 -1.02
CA SER A 185 23.33 -6.15 -0.64
C SER A 185 23.30 -5.94 0.87
N MET A 186 23.37 -4.69 1.34
CA MET A 186 23.18 -4.33 2.75
C MET A 186 21.72 -4.32 3.22
N THR A 187 20.76 -4.61 2.34
CA THR A 187 19.32 -4.63 2.64
C THR A 187 18.96 -5.86 3.47
N HIS A 188 18.26 -5.68 4.60
CA HIS A 188 17.65 -6.80 5.34
C HIS A 188 16.52 -7.44 4.53
N LEU A 189 16.38 -8.76 4.58
CA LEU A 189 15.30 -9.50 3.90
C LEU A 189 14.36 -10.10 4.95
N VAL A 190 13.06 -9.86 4.79
CA VAL A 190 12.01 -10.63 5.44
C VAL A 190 11.19 -11.28 4.33
N GLU A 191 11.12 -12.59 4.34
CA GLU A 191 10.41 -13.38 3.34
C GLU A 191 9.33 -14.21 4.04
N ILE A 192 8.08 -13.97 3.68
CA ILE A 192 6.92 -14.69 4.21
C ILE A 192 6.39 -15.60 3.11
N ASP A 193 6.54 -16.90 3.31
CA ASP A 193 5.98 -17.93 2.44
C ASP A 193 4.68 -18.43 3.04
N LEU A 194 3.58 -18.09 2.37
CA LEU A 194 2.23 -18.58 2.66
C LEU A 194 1.76 -19.63 1.65
N LEU A 195 2.71 -20.39 1.09
CA LEU A 195 2.44 -21.37 0.06
C LEU A 195 1.66 -22.56 0.65
N ARG A 196 0.38 -22.66 0.29
CA ARG A 196 -0.43 -23.86 0.54
C ARG A 196 -0.18 -24.99 -0.47
N ASP A 197 0.61 -24.72 -1.52
CA ASP A 197 0.94 -25.66 -2.60
C ASP A 197 2.22 -25.20 -3.35
N GLY A 198 3.02 -26.14 -3.83
CA GLY A 198 4.33 -25.94 -4.46
C GLY A 198 5.52 -25.98 -3.47
N GLU A 199 6.74 -26.07 -4.00
CA GLU A 199 7.94 -26.16 -3.16
C GLU A 199 8.30 -24.81 -2.52
N PRO A 200 8.61 -24.75 -1.22
CA PRO A 200 9.12 -23.54 -0.57
C PRO A 200 10.50 -23.15 -1.12
N LEU A 201 10.93 -21.92 -0.84
CA LEU A 201 12.25 -21.46 -1.27
C LEU A 201 13.37 -22.20 -0.52
N PRO A 202 14.50 -22.51 -1.19
CA PRO A 202 15.58 -23.23 -0.56
C PRO A 202 16.18 -22.41 0.58
N VAL A 203 16.21 -23.02 1.77
CA VAL A 203 16.95 -22.58 2.95
C VAL A 203 17.82 -23.76 3.37
N SER A 204 19.14 -23.55 3.43
CA SER A 204 20.07 -24.59 3.85
C SER A 204 19.71 -25.10 5.24
N ASN A 205 19.75 -26.42 5.43
CA ASN A 205 19.45 -27.11 6.70
C ASN A 205 18.01 -27.02 7.22
N SER A 206 17.01 -26.67 6.40
CA SER A 206 15.59 -26.80 6.78
C SER A 206 14.96 -28.04 6.15
N SER A 207 14.80 -29.12 6.91
CA SER A 207 14.08 -30.33 6.50
C SER A 207 12.69 -30.47 7.13
N ASN A 208 12.29 -29.52 7.97
CA ASN A 208 11.03 -29.60 8.70
C ASN A 208 9.84 -29.17 7.80
N PRO A 209 8.82 -30.02 7.62
CA PRO A 209 7.63 -29.66 6.86
C PRO A 209 6.80 -28.61 7.63
N SER A 210 6.35 -27.57 6.93
CA SER A 210 5.39 -26.58 7.42
C SER A 210 4.63 -25.96 6.24
N HIS A 211 3.37 -25.56 6.47
CA HIS A 211 2.55 -24.84 5.50
C HIS A 211 2.95 -23.37 5.36
N TYR A 212 3.48 -22.77 6.43
CA TYR A 212 3.86 -21.36 6.45
C TYR A 212 5.28 -21.17 7.01
N ARG A 213 6.00 -20.19 6.46
CA ARG A 213 7.38 -19.87 6.85
C ARG A 213 7.62 -18.37 6.86
N ILE A 214 8.38 -17.89 7.83
CA ILE A 214 8.97 -16.55 7.83
C ILE A 214 10.48 -16.70 7.93
N LEU A 215 11.21 -16.17 6.94
CA LEU A 215 12.66 -16.07 6.96
C LEU A 215 13.05 -14.61 7.24
N VAL A 216 13.85 -14.39 8.27
CA VAL A 216 14.43 -13.08 8.60
C VAL A 216 15.94 -13.15 8.42
N SER A 217 16.46 -12.54 7.35
CA SER A 217 17.89 -12.44 7.07
C SER A 217 18.37 -11.00 7.24
N ARG A 218 19.15 -10.77 8.30
CA ARG A 218 19.73 -9.46 8.56
C ARG A 218 21.08 -9.37 7.85
N SER A 219 21.33 -8.30 7.07
CA SER A 219 22.58 -8.14 6.32
C SER A 219 23.84 -8.28 7.19
N ASN A 220 23.80 -7.80 8.43
CA ASN A 220 24.90 -7.89 9.39
C ASN A 220 25.12 -9.27 10.02
N THR A 221 24.20 -10.23 9.83
CA THR A 221 24.33 -11.60 10.35
C THR A 221 24.52 -12.65 9.25
N ARG A 222 24.54 -12.23 7.97
CA ARG A 222 24.71 -13.16 6.85
C ARG A 222 26.04 -13.93 6.94
N PRO A 223 26.07 -15.21 6.56
CA PRO A 223 25.04 -15.93 5.80
C PRO A 223 23.89 -16.55 6.63
N THR A 224 23.80 -16.30 7.94
CA THR A 224 22.73 -16.87 8.77
C THR A 224 21.42 -16.07 8.69
N ALA A 225 20.31 -16.76 8.94
CA ALA A 225 18.97 -16.20 8.97
C ALA A 225 18.11 -16.95 9.99
N ASP A 226 17.15 -16.26 10.59
CA ASP A 226 16.16 -16.86 11.47
C ASP A 226 15.00 -17.41 10.62
N LEU A 227 14.66 -18.68 10.82
CA LEU A 227 13.54 -19.34 10.14
C LEU A 227 12.46 -19.72 11.14
N TYR A 228 11.31 -19.07 11.03
CA TYR A 228 10.13 -19.36 11.83
C TYR A 228 9.17 -20.22 11.01
N LEU A 229 8.94 -21.44 11.47
CA LEU A 229 8.00 -22.38 10.86
C LEU A 229 6.71 -22.37 11.68
N PHE A 230 5.56 -22.25 11.01
CA PHE A 230 4.27 -22.34 11.68
C PHE A 230 3.23 -22.99 10.78
N ASN A 231 2.24 -23.60 11.42
CA ASN A 231 1.04 -24.10 10.80
C ASN A 231 -0.12 -23.39 11.45
N LEU A 232 -1.11 -22.99 10.65
CA LEU A 232 -2.39 -22.57 11.19
C LEU A 232 -3.25 -23.82 11.32
N CYS A 233 -3.93 -23.98 12.46
CA CYS A 233 -5.00 -24.97 12.55
C CYS A 233 -6.05 -24.61 11.49
N ASP A 234 -6.44 -25.58 10.69
CA ASP A 234 -7.67 -25.47 9.91
C ASP A 234 -8.81 -25.46 10.93
N TRP A 235 -9.36 -24.27 11.19
CA TRP A 235 -10.54 -24.13 12.02
C TRP A 235 -11.74 -24.70 11.23
N PRO A 236 -12.60 -25.51 11.88
CA PRO A 236 -13.74 -26.14 11.21
C PRO A 236 -14.73 -25.12 10.63
#